data_AF-A0A0L6JP49-F1
#
_entry.id   AF-A0A0L6JP49-F1
#
_cell.length_a   1.000
_cell.length_b   1.000
_cell.length_c   1.000
_cell.angle_alpha   90.00
_cell.angle_beta   90.00
_cell.angle_gamma   90.00
#
_symmetry.space_group_name_H-M   'P 1'
#
loop_
_entity.id
_entity.type
_entity.pdbx_description
1 polymer ?
#
loop_
_entity_poly.entity_id
_entity_poly.type
_entity_poly.pdbx_seq_one_letter_code
_entity_poly.pdbx_strand_id
1 'polypeptide(L)'
;MIMKCPHCYERVFPKQDNTCPSCGKNVLDTTEDMECYDLVELKDKQKLPEICFVCGESTKNKAKISYSRKYGSKDYLIVKLIVLIFSPIIFLFSLIANQNRRFAKIKVYMPICGQCSKKERPEPKYINYDNYSICFIVHKNFKDAFVNVNSNNIGK
;
A
#
# COMPACT_ATOMS: atom_id res chain seq x y z
N MET A 1 -3.95 -3.53 26.08
CA MET A 1 -5.12 -3.53 25.19
C MET A 1 -4.67 -3.07 23.81
N ILE A 2 -5.09 -3.74 22.73
CA ILE A 2 -4.87 -3.25 21.36
C ILE A 2 -5.94 -2.20 21.07
N MET A 3 -5.54 -1.04 20.56
CA MET A 3 -6.46 0.00 20.11
C MET A 3 -6.04 0.57 18.76
N LYS A 4 -6.97 1.22 18.06
CA LYS A 4 -6.70 1.93 16.80
C LYS A 4 -6.17 3.33 17.13
N CYS A 5 -5.01 3.70 16.60
CA CYS A 5 -4.48 5.06 16.75
C CYS A 5 -5.29 6.03 15.86
N PRO A 6 -5.77 7.17 16.36
CA PRO A 6 -6.57 8.12 15.57
C PRO A 6 -5.77 8.84 14.49
N HIS A 7 -4.44 8.91 14.61
CA HIS A 7 -3.62 9.69 13.67
C HIS A 7 -3.03 8.87 12.51
N CYS A 8 -2.68 7.61 12.76
CA CYS A 8 -2.11 6.73 11.73
C CYS A 8 -3.02 5.56 11.38
N TYR A 9 -4.11 5.38 12.15
CA TYR A 9 -5.15 4.36 11.94
C TYR A 9 -4.67 2.91 12.06
N GLU A 10 -3.40 2.69 12.46
CA GLU A 10 -2.87 1.38 12.79
C GLU A 10 -3.40 0.88 14.14
N ARG A 11 -3.52 -0.45 14.26
CA ARG A 11 -3.80 -1.11 15.53
C ARG A 11 -2.49 -1.27 16.29
N VAL A 12 -2.39 -0.62 17.44
CA VAL A 12 -1.17 -0.56 18.24
C VAL A 12 -1.45 -0.94 19.68
N PHE A 13 -0.40 -1.38 20.36
CA PHE A 13 -0.32 -1.30 21.81
C PHE A 13 0.36 0.03 22.16
N PRO A 14 -0.37 1.02 22.71
CA PRO A 14 0.24 2.27 23.12
C PRO A 14 1.32 2.02 24.17
N LYS A 15 2.33 2.89 24.19
CA LYS A 15 3.30 2.94 25.29
C LYS A 15 2.60 3.37 26.59
N GLN A 16 3.30 3.24 27.72
CA GLN A 16 2.77 3.61 29.05
C GLN A 16 2.33 5.08 29.14
N ASP A 17 2.94 5.95 28.34
CA ASP A 17 2.64 7.38 28.21
C ASP A 17 1.52 7.67 27.18
N ASN A 18 0.80 6.64 26.72
CA ASN A 18 -0.20 6.71 25.65
C ASN A 18 0.37 7.10 24.28
N THR A 19 1.69 7.00 24.06
CA THR A 19 2.28 7.30 22.75
C THR A 19 2.12 6.13 21.79
N CYS A 20 1.70 6.44 20.55
CA CYS A 20 1.64 5.48 19.45
C CYS A 20 3.06 5.10 19.00
N PRO A 21 3.44 3.80 18.99
CA PRO A 21 4.76 3.38 18.53
C PRO A 21 4.99 3.62 17.03
N SER A 22 3.93 3.66 16.22
CA SER A 22 4.04 3.81 14.76
C SER A 22 4.20 5.26 14.30
N CYS A 23 3.51 6.21 14.95
CA CYS A 23 3.52 7.61 14.52
C CYS A 23 4.03 8.59 15.58
N GLY A 24 4.33 8.12 16.79
CA GLY A 24 4.88 8.94 17.88
C GLY A 24 3.91 9.94 18.50
N LYS A 25 2.63 9.93 18.10
CA LYS A 25 1.60 10.84 18.64
C LYS A 25 0.81 10.20 19.78
N ASN A 26 0.23 11.02 20.64
CA ASN A 26 -0.61 10.55 21.74
C ASN A 26 -1.90 9.91 21.19
N VAL A 27 -2.22 8.68 21.57
CA VAL A 27 -3.41 7.97 21.07
C VAL A 27 -4.72 8.52 21.62
N LEU A 28 -4.66 9.34 22.67
CA LEU A 28 -5.82 10.01 23.28
C LEU A 28 -6.11 11.38 22.65
N ASP A 29 -5.24 11.89 21.79
CA ASP A 29 -5.45 13.14 21.05
C ASP A 29 -6.34 12.89 19.83
N THR A 30 -7.66 12.95 20.06
CA THR A 30 -8.68 12.68 19.04
C THR A 30 -9.43 13.95 18.66
N THR A 31 -9.60 14.18 17.37
CA THR A 31 -10.58 15.14 16.83
C THR A 31 -11.70 14.41 16.10
N GLU A 32 -12.90 14.99 16.03
CA GLU A 32 -14.07 14.37 15.38
C GLU A 32 -13.78 13.94 13.94
N ASP A 33 -13.03 14.75 13.18
CA ASP A 33 -12.67 14.45 11.79
C ASP A 33 -11.84 13.17 11.63
N MET A 34 -11.08 12.75 12.65
CA MET A 34 -10.25 11.54 12.57
C MET A 34 -11.11 10.27 12.61
N GLU A 35 -12.34 10.31 13.13
CA GLU A 35 -13.19 9.12 13.19
C GLU A 35 -13.74 8.68 11.82
N CYS A 36 -13.69 9.58 10.83
CA CYS A 36 -14.17 9.36 9.47
C CYS A 36 -13.22 8.52 8.62
N TYR A 37 -12.00 8.24 9.09
CA TYR A 37 -10.96 7.58 8.30
C TYR A 37 -10.47 6.24 8.86
N ASP A 38 -9.95 5.41 7.97
CA ASP A 38 -9.41 4.10 8.31
C ASP A 38 -8.36 3.64 7.31
N LEU A 39 -7.59 2.61 7.67
CA LEU A 39 -6.67 1.94 6.76
C LEU A 39 -7.38 0.86 5.96
N VAL A 40 -7.09 0.84 4.67
CA VAL A 40 -7.43 -0.27 3.78
C VAL A 40 -6.17 -0.74 3.05
N GLU A 41 -5.89 -2.03 3.15
CA GLU A 41 -4.90 -2.72 2.34
C GLU A 41 -5.53 -3.16 1.02
N LEU A 42 -4.94 -2.70 -0.08
CA LEU A 42 -5.34 -3.06 -1.44
C LEU A 42 -4.30 -3.97 -2.06
N LYS A 43 -4.76 -5.13 -2.52
CA LYS A 43 -3.99 -6.09 -3.31
C LYS A 43 -4.41 -6.00 -4.77
N ASP A 44 -3.57 -6.54 -5.65
CA ASP A 44 -3.89 -6.61 -7.07
C ASP A 44 -5.22 -7.36 -7.31
N LYS A 45 -5.97 -6.92 -8.32
CA LYS A 45 -7.26 -7.50 -8.78
C LYS A 45 -8.42 -7.50 -7.78
N GLN A 46 -8.34 -6.80 -6.65
CA GLN A 46 -9.49 -6.63 -5.77
C GLN A 46 -10.56 -5.75 -6.41
N LYS A 47 -11.83 -6.01 -6.08
CA LYS A 47 -12.95 -5.18 -6.52
C LYS A 47 -12.98 -3.91 -5.67
N LEU A 48 -13.17 -2.76 -6.32
CA LEU A 48 -13.26 -1.46 -5.64
C LEU A 48 -14.71 -0.94 -5.75
N PRO A 49 -15.29 -0.43 -4.65
CA PRO A 49 -16.63 0.15 -4.68
C PRO A 49 -16.65 1.47 -5.49
N GLU A 50 -17.81 1.87 -6.00
CA GLU A 50 -18.00 3.16 -6.68
C GLU A 50 -18.18 4.31 -5.69
N ILE A 51 -17.26 4.43 -4.74
CA ILE A 51 -17.25 5.45 -3.68
C ILE A 51 -15.90 6.13 -3.67
N CYS A 52 -15.86 7.44 -3.55
CA CYS A 52 -14.64 8.22 -3.42
C CYS A 52 -13.89 7.80 -2.16
N PHE A 53 -12.66 7.32 -2.29
CA PHE A 53 -11.89 6.88 -1.13
C PHE A 53 -11.50 8.02 -0.18
N VAL A 54 -11.60 9.29 -0.61
CA VAL A 54 -11.24 10.47 0.21
C VAL A 54 -12.44 10.99 1.01
N CYS A 55 -13.55 11.31 0.34
CA CYS A 55 -14.72 11.95 0.99
C CYS A 55 -15.90 11.00 1.25
N GLY A 56 -15.88 9.77 0.72
CA GLY A 56 -16.97 8.81 0.91
C GLY A 56 -18.22 9.04 0.05
N GLU A 57 -18.22 9.99 -0.88
CA GLU A 57 -19.33 10.21 -1.83
C GLU A 57 -19.31 9.20 -2.99
N SER A 58 -20.47 8.92 -3.60
CA SER A 58 -20.55 8.04 -4.77
C SER A 58 -19.77 8.62 -5.96
N THR A 59 -18.97 7.78 -6.63
CA THR A 59 -18.24 8.20 -7.83
C THR A 59 -17.92 7.05 -8.77
N LYS A 60 -18.06 7.31 -10.07
CA LYS A 60 -17.61 6.42 -11.16
C LYS A 60 -16.21 6.77 -11.66
N ASN A 61 -15.69 7.93 -11.26
CA ASN A 61 -14.39 8.40 -11.68
C ASN A 61 -13.29 7.60 -10.99
N LYS A 62 -12.25 7.23 -11.73
CA LYS A 62 -11.10 6.48 -11.21
C LYS A 62 -9.81 7.19 -11.57
N ALA A 63 -8.92 7.35 -10.59
CA ALA A 63 -7.56 7.83 -10.81
C ALA A 63 -6.59 6.65 -10.81
N LYS A 64 -5.69 6.66 -11.78
CA LYS A 64 -4.61 5.67 -11.85
C LYS A 64 -3.48 6.06 -10.93
N ILE A 65 -3.18 5.19 -9.97
CA ILE A 65 -2.05 5.33 -9.07
C ILE A 65 -1.02 4.25 -9.44
N SER A 66 0.24 4.64 -9.58
CA SER A 66 1.31 3.72 -9.96
C SER A 66 2.56 3.98 -9.13
N TYR A 67 3.03 2.96 -8.43
CA TYR A 67 4.32 2.98 -7.73
C TYR A 67 5.25 1.93 -8.33
N SER A 68 6.54 2.25 -8.36
CA SER A 68 7.57 1.34 -8.84
C SER A 68 8.80 1.42 -7.96
N ARG A 69 9.33 0.26 -7.54
CA ARG A 69 10.64 0.16 -6.89
C ARG A 69 11.63 -0.44 -7.85
N LYS A 70 12.77 0.25 -8.02
CA LYS A 70 13.97 -0.33 -8.64
C LYS A 70 14.74 -1.09 -7.57
N TYR A 71 15.01 -2.37 -7.79
CA TYR A 71 16.01 -3.08 -7.00
C TYR A 71 17.40 -2.77 -7.60
N GLY A 72 18.25 -2.03 -6.88
CA GLY A 72 19.66 -1.83 -7.22
C GLY A 72 20.52 -2.84 -6.46
N SER A 73 21.24 -3.79 -7.05
CA SER A 73 22.34 -3.76 -8.04
C SER A 73 23.75 -3.48 -7.48
N LYS A 74 23.93 -3.19 -6.18
CA LYS A 74 25.28 -3.03 -5.61
C LYS A 74 25.92 -4.37 -5.21
N ASP A 75 25.20 -5.22 -4.49
CA ASP A 75 25.73 -6.54 -4.07
C ASP A 75 25.89 -7.51 -5.26
N TYR A 76 25.12 -7.27 -6.32
CA TYR A 76 25.10 -8.10 -7.52
C TYR A 76 26.38 -7.99 -8.37
N LEU A 77 27.11 -6.88 -8.29
CA LEU A 77 28.37 -6.72 -9.03
C LEU A 77 29.48 -7.61 -8.46
N ILE A 78 29.58 -7.67 -7.13
CA ILE A 78 30.57 -8.51 -6.43
C ILE A 78 30.25 -9.99 -6.66
N VAL A 79 28.98 -10.38 -6.52
CA VAL A 79 28.53 -11.76 -6.80
C VAL A 79 28.76 -12.13 -8.26
N LYS A 80 28.49 -11.21 -9.21
CA LYS A 80 28.79 -11.45 -10.64
C LYS A 80 30.27 -11.61 -10.92
N LEU A 81 31.13 -10.82 -10.28
CA LEU A 81 32.59 -10.95 -10.41
C LEU A 81 33.06 -12.31 -9.89
N ILE A 82 32.55 -12.76 -8.74
CA ILE A 82 32.85 -14.08 -8.19
C ILE A 82 32.37 -15.19 -9.14
N VAL A 83 31.12 -15.14 -9.60
CA VAL A 83 30.57 -16.17 -10.51
C VAL A 83 31.29 -16.19 -11.86
N LEU A 84 31.73 -15.03 -12.37
CA LEU A 84 32.51 -14.94 -13.61
C LEU A 84 33.88 -15.63 -13.46
N ILE A 85 34.52 -15.52 -12.30
CA ILE A 85 35.81 -16.15 -12.02
C ILE A 85 35.66 -17.67 -11.87
N PHE A 86 34.62 -18.14 -11.14
CA PHE A 86 34.48 -19.55 -10.80
C PHE A 86 33.63 -20.37 -11.79
N SER A 87 32.78 -19.75 -12.61
CA SER A 87 31.96 -20.45 -13.60
C SER A 87 31.44 -19.55 -14.72
N PRO A 88 32.22 -19.35 -15.80
CA PRO A 88 31.83 -18.51 -16.93
C PRO A 88 30.57 -19.02 -17.68
N ILE A 89 30.31 -20.33 -17.62
CA ILE A 89 29.12 -20.96 -18.21
C ILE A 89 27.85 -20.58 -17.45
N ILE A 90 27.88 -20.63 -16.12
CA ILE A 90 26.73 -20.20 -15.27
C ILE A 90 26.52 -18.69 -15.40
N PHE A 91 27.60 -17.90 -15.56
CA PHE A 91 27.51 -16.47 -15.82
C PHE A 91 26.72 -16.16 -17.11
N LEU A 92 26.99 -16.87 -18.21
CA LEU A 92 26.25 -16.72 -19.47
C LEU A 92 24.76 -17.01 -19.32
N PHE A 93 24.37 -18.09 -18.62
CA PHE A 93 22.97 -18.38 -18.31
C PHE A 93 22.32 -17.32 -17.41
N SER A 94 23.07 -16.78 -16.44
CA SER A 94 22.59 -15.72 -15.54
C SER A 94 22.28 -14.41 -16.27
N LEU A 95 22.99 -14.09 -17.36
CA LEU A 95 22.73 -12.90 -18.16
C LEU A 95 21.40 -13.00 -18.92
N ILE A 96 21.06 -14.19 -19.39
CA ILE A 96 19.83 -14.47 -20.15
C ILE A 96 18.61 -14.52 -19.21
N ALA A 97 18.74 -15.12 -18.03
CA ALA A 97 17.63 -15.28 -17.08
C ALA A 97 17.21 -13.98 -16.36
N ASN A 98 18.07 -12.95 -16.34
CA ASN A 98 17.94 -11.85 -15.38
C ASN A 98 17.40 -10.52 -15.97
N GLN A 99 16.58 -10.60 -17.02
CA GLN A 99 15.95 -9.42 -17.64
C GLN A 99 14.57 -9.08 -17.04
N ASN A 100 13.87 -10.05 -16.44
CA ASN A 100 12.46 -9.87 -16.03
C ASN A 100 12.19 -9.55 -14.55
N ARG A 101 13.19 -9.50 -13.66
CA ARG A 101 12.98 -9.31 -12.21
C ARG A 101 13.24 -7.89 -11.67
N ARG A 102 13.49 -6.90 -12.53
CA ARG A 102 14.14 -5.65 -12.11
C ARG A 102 13.21 -4.54 -11.60
N PHE A 103 11.89 -4.74 -11.66
CA PHE A 103 10.92 -3.71 -11.28
C PHE A 103 9.69 -4.34 -10.64
N ALA A 104 9.45 -4.08 -9.36
CA ALA A 104 8.14 -4.29 -8.77
C ALA A 104 7.29 -3.04 -9.07
N LYS A 105 6.29 -3.18 -9.94
CA LYS A 105 5.37 -2.11 -10.31
C LYS A 105 3.96 -2.48 -9.86
N ILE A 106 3.38 -1.67 -8.98
CA ILE A 106 2.00 -1.83 -8.54
C ILE A 106 1.17 -0.71 -9.18
N LYS A 107 0.06 -1.07 -9.82
CA LYS A 107 -0.88 -0.13 -10.45
C LYS A 107 -2.27 -0.39 -9.87
N VAL A 108 -2.92 0.65 -9.35
CA VAL A 108 -4.29 0.56 -8.81
C VAL A 108 -5.12 1.71 -9.38
N TYR A 109 -6.39 1.45 -9.68
CA TYR A 109 -7.34 2.46 -10.18
C TYR A 109 -8.31 2.84 -9.06
N MET A 110 -7.96 3.88 -8.29
CA MET A 110 -8.71 4.27 -7.11
C MET A 110 -9.92 5.16 -7.46
N PRO A 111 -11.12 4.88 -6.92
CA PRO A 111 -12.29 5.72 -7.14
C PRO A 111 -12.16 7.04 -6.39
N ILE A 112 -12.16 8.15 -7.12
CA ILE A 112 -12.00 9.50 -6.55
C ILE A 112 -12.89 10.49 -7.28
N CYS A 113 -13.65 11.30 -6.54
CA CYS A 113 -14.53 12.30 -7.13
C CYS A 113 -13.71 13.45 -7.74
N GLY A 114 -14.32 14.20 -8.67
CA GLY A 114 -13.64 15.28 -9.39
C GLY A 114 -13.20 16.46 -8.50
N GLN A 115 -13.81 16.62 -7.32
CA GLN A 115 -13.41 17.64 -6.35
C GLN A 115 -12.15 17.21 -5.59
N CYS A 116 -12.14 15.99 -5.04
CA CYS A 116 -10.99 15.44 -4.31
C CYS A 116 -9.77 15.27 -5.21
N SER A 117 -9.95 14.85 -6.47
CA SER A 117 -8.84 14.64 -7.41
C SER A 117 -8.05 15.90 -7.74
N LYS A 118 -8.65 17.09 -7.55
CA LYS A 118 -7.99 18.39 -7.75
C LYS A 118 -7.25 18.88 -6.52
N LYS A 119 -7.74 18.51 -5.32
CA LYS A 119 -7.21 18.99 -4.04
C LYS A 119 -6.01 18.17 -3.59
N GLU A 120 -6.11 16.84 -3.70
CA GLU A 120 -5.13 15.93 -3.13
C GLU A 120 -4.69 14.87 -4.12
N ARG A 121 -3.39 14.59 -4.13
CA ARG A 121 -2.86 13.38 -4.75
C ARG A 121 -2.88 12.28 -3.69
N PRO A 122 -3.52 11.13 -3.95
CA PRO A 122 -3.45 10.01 -3.02
C PRO A 122 -2.01 9.58 -2.80
N GLU A 123 -1.57 9.65 -1.56
CA GLU A 123 -0.31 9.07 -1.12
C GLU A 123 -0.59 7.83 -0.27
N PRO A 124 0.15 6.72 -0.50
CA PRO A 124 -0.03 5.52 0.26
C PRO A 124 0.64 5.70 1.61
N LYS A 125 0.03 5.15 2.66
CA LYS A 125 0.66 5.13 3.98
C LYS A 125 1.92 4.27 3.97
N TYR A 126 1.85 3.11 3.33
CA TYR A 126 3.00 2.26 3.04
C TYR A 126 2.71 1.34 1.85
N ILE A 127 3.78 0.78 1.27
CA ILE A 127 3.72 -0.16 0.15
C ILE A 127 4.47 -1.43 0.56
N ASN A 128 3.81 -2.59 0.49
CA ASN A 128 4.44 -3.89 0.68
C ASN A 128 4.69 -4.51 -0.70
N TYR A 129 5.94 -4.40 -1.17
CA TYR A 129 6.35 -4.93 -2.47
C TYR A 129 6.40 -6.45 -2.51
N ASP A 130 6.60 -7.12 -1.37
CA ASP A 130 6.69 -8.57 -1.29
C ASP A 130 5.31 -9.22 -1.42
N ASN A 131 4.28 -8.57 -0.83
CA ASN A 131 2.89 -9.01 -0.91
C ASN A 131 2.08 -8.33 -2.03
N TYR A 132 2.72 -7.50 -2.86
CA TYR A 132 2.07 -6.69 -3.89
C TYR A 132 0.84 -5.90 -3.38
N SER A 133 0.96 -5.32 -2.19
CA SER A 133 -0.12 -4.58 -1.54
C SER A 133 0.25 -3.12 -1.26
N ILE A 134 -0.77 -2.26 -1.27
CA ILE A 134 -0.65 -0.84 -0.95
C ILE A 134 -1.68 -0.50 0.11
N CYS A 135 -1.26 0.22 1.16
CA CYS A 135 -2.17 0.69 2.19
C CYS A 135 -2.47 2.18 2.01
N PHE A 136 -3.75 2.52 2.04
CA PHE A 136 -4.25 3.89 1.99
C PHE A 136 -5.05 4.21 3.24
N ILE A 137 -4.98 5.48 3.66
CA ILE A 137 -5.97 6.06 4.55
C ILE A 137 -7.16 6.46 3.68
N VAL A 138 -8.34 5.96 4.02
CA VAL A 138 -9.56 6.12 3.24
C VAL A 138 -10.73 6.48 4.14
N HIS A 139 -11.77 7.08 3.58
CA HIS A 139 -13.02 7.33 4.27
C HIS A 139 -13.70 6.03 4.71
N LYS A 140 -14.35 6.04 5.87
CA LYS A 140 -15.00 4.86 6.46
C LYS A 140 -16.06 4.25 5.54
N ASN A 141 -16.90 5.09 4.90
CA ASN A 141 -17.87 4.64 3.89
C ASN A 141 -17.22 3.82 2.76
N PHE A 142 -16.02 4.22 2.31
CA PHE A 142 -15.30 3.47 1.30
C PHE A 142 -14.84 2.12 1.86
N LYS A 143 -14.27 2.09 3.07
CA LYS A 143 -13.85 0.84 3.72
C LYS A 143 -15.01 -0.13 3.90
N ASP A 144 -16.14 0.34 4.40
CA ASP A 144 -17.31 -0.50 4.65
C ASP A 144 -17.84 -1.10 3.34
N ALA A 145 -17.96 -0.28 2.29
CA ALA A 145 -18.34 -0.76 0.95
C ALA A 145 -17.29 -1.71 0.35
N PHE A 146 -16.00 -1.45 0.55
CA PHE A 146 -14.92 -2.29 0.07
C PHE A 146 -14.95 -3.68 0.72
N VAL A 147 -15.19 -3.75 2.03
CA VAL A 147 -15.37 -5.02 2.75
C VAL A 147 -16.58 -5.75 2.18
N ASN A 148 -17.73 -5.09 2.03
CA ASN A 148 -18.95 -5.72 1.50
C ASN A 148 -18.76 -6.33 0.10
N VAL A 149 -18.02 -5.65 -0.79
CA VAL A 149 -17.81 -6.13 -2.16
C VAL A 149 -16.80 -7.30 -2.22
N ASN A 150 -15.87 -7.40 -1.25
CA ASN A 150 -14.82 -8.43 -1.25
C ASN A 150 -15.05 -9.59 -0.27
N SER A 151 -15.89 -9.44 0.76
CA SER A 151 -16.24 -10.52 1.70
C SER A 151 -16.95 -11.70 1.01
N ASN A 152 -17.62 -11.45 -0.13
CA ASN A 152 -18.25 -12.50 -0.94
C ASN A 152 -17.26 -13.40 -1.71
N ASN A 153 -15.95 -13.12 -1.65
CA ASN A 153 -14.92 -13.93 -2.33
C ASN A 153 -14.12 -14.84 -1.38
N ILE A 154 -14.45 -14.90 -0.08
CA ILE A 154 -13.72 -15.71 0.91
C ILE A 154 -14.23 -17.18 0.95
N GLY A 155 -15.22 -17.53 0.12
CA GLY A 155 -15.88 -18.85 0.13
C GLY A 155 -15.84 -19.66 -1.18
N LYS A 156 -14.86 -19.45 -2.06
CA LYS A 156 -14.68 -20.29 -3.27
C LYS A 156 -13.23 -20.74 -3.44
#